data_AF-A0A1M2V7H1-F1
#
_entry.id   AF-A0A1M2V7H1-F1
#
_cell.length_a   1.000
_cell.length_b   1.000
_cell.length_c   1.000
_cell.angle_alpha   90.00
_cell.angle_beta   90.00
_cell.angle_gamma   90.00
#
_symmetry.space_group_name_H-M   'P 1'
#
loop_
_entity.id
_entity.type
_entity.pdbx_description
1 polymer ?
#
loop_
_entity_poly.entity_id
_entity_poly.type
_entity_poly.pdbx_seq_one_letter_code
_entity_poly.pdbx_strand_id
1 'polypeptide(L)'
;MPFRREIDTKATGSTSGSREVNNLLHTLRGEQFRHSQNLRRSKAHLASAVAHSYNDPSLPFSEFYRFTHGLRRNTARDAGGAAVPPPVPVPVIRDGHLEHDFPRGLVPGPPPPRSWGGLFGPEPGHEAILAAYDPVLDKSMPAFRRRALSLVLSHASWSFGSSDVPIFESSPYADLDVSDSPVPPLARICLRVLLAEFPDTAGFRDELLPAIPPYFRRDILRYTAVHDPLPNAKLLPLLEPDGHTDGELIVVGPQATLQRDHLLSLSPSTPTRRATSEEELLEDRGEGSSTSRSPTEPTNHGEVPSDADEDSWDTESSSQEQPPLLQTLIVLNAPVPTATLFAFPLVLTRLALLALPSPTPVHRLPRICPLLEVLDLSYNPWLNEPPGGQGTVAAETIVQRIEWDKWARLRVLGLRGCRVPQNVIARVNKGRWEDVEVVVEEHRTFRTSMGDVEAMMKGLRLTD
;
A
#
# COMPACT_ATOMS: atom_id res chain seq x y z
N MET A 1 -12.99 37.44 -70.61
CA MET A 1 -13.19 38.44 -69.54
C MET A 1 -12.26 38.11 -68.37
N PRO A 2 -11.03 38.66 -68.31
CA PRO A 2 -10.13 38.44 -67.19
C PRO A 2 -10.22 39.61 -66.18
N PHE A 3 -10.34 39.29 -64.89
CA PHE A 3 -10.33 40.27 -63.81
C PHE A 3 -8.89 40.60 -63.40
N ARG A 4 -8.53 41.86 -63.65
CA ARG A 4 -7.31 42.55 -63.24
C ARG A 4 -7.44 42.85 -61.74
N ARG A 5 -6.53 42.37 -60.89
CA ARG A 5 -6.37 42.82 -59.51
C ARG A 5 -5.05 43.57 -59.39
N GLU A 6 -5.19 44.83 -58.98
CA GLU A 6 -4.12 45.76 -58.63
C GLU A 6 -3.35 45.25 -57.40
N ILE A 7 -2.04 45.43 -57.44
CA ILE A 7 -1.11 45.14 -56.36
C ILE A 7 -0.71 46.49 -55.77
N ASP A 8 -1.23 46.80 -54.59
CA ASP A 8 -0.74 47.91 -53.77
C ASP A 8 0.47 47.45 -52.94
N THR A 9 1.66 47.82 -53.40
CA THR A 9 2.92 47.71 -52.65
C THR A 9 3.02 48.82 -51.61
N LYS A 10 2.69 48.52 -50.36
CA LYS A 10 3.01 49.38 -49.20
C LYS A 10 4.25 48.84 -48.50
N ALA A 11 5.39 49.48 -48.75
CA ALA A 11 6.66 49.19 -48.10
C ALA A 11 6.60 49.56 -46.61
N THR A 12 6.61 48.55 -45.74
CA THR A 12 6.87 48.71 -44.31
C THR A 12 8.30 48.23 -44.02
N GLY A 13 9.17 49.18 -43.67
CA GLY A 13 10.54 48.90 -43.24
C GLY A 13 10.54 47.99 -42.01
N SER A 14 11.03 46.76 -42.18
CA SER A 14 11.05 45.73 -41.15
C SER A 14 12.24 45.92 -40.20
N THR A 15 11.96 46.21 -38.94
CA THR A 15 12.90 46.08 -37.81
C THR A 15 13.07 44.62 -37.36
N SER A 16 12.98 43.67 -38.29
CA SER A 16 12.96 42.21 -38.04
C SER A 16 14.30 41.63 -37.59
N GLY A 17 15.42 42.31 -37.84
CA GLY A 17 16.75 41.78 -37.53
C GLY A 17 17.06 41.62 -36.03
N SER A 18 16.49 42.44 -35.14
CA SER A 18 16.82 42.37 -33.71
C SER A 18 16.11 41.23 -32.97
N ARG A 19 14.93 40.81 -33.46
CA ARG A 19 14.17 39.70 -32.85
C ARG A 19 14.71 38.34 -33.24
N GLU A 20 15.28 38.21 -34.45
CA GLU A 20 15.93 36.97 -34.89
C GLU A 20 17.17 36.64 -34.07
N VAL A 21 18.01 37.64 -33.76
CA VAL A 21 19.21 37.43 -32.94
C VAL A 21 18.84 36.98 -31.52
N ASN A 22 17.80 37.58 -30.93
CA ASN A 22 17.36 37.19 -29.59
C ASN A 22 16.78 35.78 -29.56
N ASN A 23 16.02 35.39 -30.59
CA ASN A 23 15.52 34.02 -30.73
C ASN A 23 16.68 33.02 -30.91
N LEU A 24 17.68 33.36 -31.73
CA LEU A 24 18.85 32.51 -31.95
C LEU A 24 19.65 32.30 -30.66
N LEU A 25 19.86 33.37 -29.87
CA LEU A 25 20.56 33.28 -28.58
C LEU A 25 19.75 32.47 -27.56
N HIS A 26 18.42 32.59 -27.55
CA HIS A 26 17.56 31.80 -26.66
C HIS A 26 17.62 30.31 -27.01
N THR A 27 17.62 29.97 -28.31
CA THR A 27 17.74 28.59 -28.79
C THR A 27 19.12 28.01 -28.50
N LEU A 28 20.20 28.75 -28.78
CA LEU A 28 21.57 28.28 -28.50
C LEU A 28 21.84 28.08 -27.00
N ARG A 29 21.34 28.98 -26.14
CA ARG A 29 21.43 28.81 -24.68
C ARG A 29 20.63 27.59 -24.20
N GLY A 30 19.43 27.38 -24.75
CA GLY A 30 18.62 26.21 -24.44
C GLY A 30 19.26 24.89 -24.87
N GLU A 31 19.92 24.88 -26.03
CA GLU A 31 20.61 23.70 -26.55
C GLU A 31 21.89 23.38 -25.76
N GLN A 32 22.70 24.38 -25.41
CA GLN A 32 23.85 24.20 -24.52
C GLN A 32 23.44 23.70 -23.13
N PHE A 33 22.29 24.15 -22.61
CA PHE A 33 21.75 23.64 -21.35
C PHE A 33 21.34 22.15 -21.46
N ARG A 34 20.67 21.74 -22.55
CA ARG A 34 20.33 20.32 -22.77
C ARG A 34 21.56 19.45 -22.99
N HIS A 35 22.56 19.96 -23.72
CA HIS A 35 23.82 19.24 -23.97
C HIS A 35 24.64 19.08 -22.67
N SER A 36 24.74 20.11 -21.84
CA SER A 36 25.41 20.02 -20.54
C SER A 36 24.68 19.10 -19.56
N GLN A 37 23.35 19.06 -19.57
CA GLN A 37 22.56 18.09 -18.80
C GLN A 37 22.76 16.65 -19.30
N ASN A 38 22.84 16.44 -20.61
CA ASN A 38 23.14 15.12 -21.19
C ASN A 38 24.58 14.68 -20.91
N LEU A 39 25.56 15.59 -20.92
CA LEU A 39 26.93 15.29 -20.51
C LEU A 39 27.02 14.97 -19.01
N ARG A 40 26.25 15.67 -18.16
CA ARG A 40 26.17 15.41 -16.72
C ARG A 40 25.41 14.12 -16.36
N ARG A 41 24.75 13.45 -17.32
CA ARG A 41 24.11 12.13 -17.14
C ARG A 41 25.09 10.95 -17.15
N SER A 42 26.41 11.16 -17.09
CA SER A 42 27.39 10.10 -16.83
C SER A 42 27.27 9.58 -15.39
N LYS A 43 26.26 8.74 -15.15
CA LYS A 43 26.07 7.64 -14.16
C LYS A 43 26.52 7.77 -12.68
N ALA A 44 27.30 8.76 -12.27
CA ALA A 44 27.86 8.83 -10.91
C ALA A 44 26.93 9.52 -9.90
N HIS A 45 26.12 10.50 -10.32
CA HIS A 45 25.25 11.24 -9.38
C HIS A 45 23.90 10.58 -9.08
N LEU A 46 23.44 9.60 -9.89
CA LEU A 46 22.20 8.86 -9.59
C LEU A 46 22.37 7.90 -8.39
N ALA A 47 23.59 7.49 -8.04
CA ALA A 47 23.82 6.69 -6.85
C ALA A 47 23.74 7.51 -5.55
N SER A 48 24.05 8.82 -5.61
CA SER A 48 24.03 9.71 -4.44
C SER A 48 22.71 10.48 -4.28
N ALA A 49 21.99 10.77 -5.37
CA ALA A 49 20.71 11.49 -5.33
C ALA A 49 19.49 10.61 -4.97
N VAL A 50 19.62 9.28 -4.98
CA VAL A 50 18.55 8.37 -4.52
C VAL A 50 18.45 8.33 -2.98
N ALA A 51 19.43 8.88 -2.27
CA ALA A 51 19.39 9.03 -0.81
C ALA A 51 18.69 10.30 -0.30
N HIS A 52 18.26 11.21 -1.19
CA HIS A 52 17.54 12.43 -0.80
C HIS A 52 16.13 12.45 -1.40
N SER A 53 15.16 12.33 -0.50
CA SER A 53 13.72 12.44 -0.69
C SER A 53 13.34 13.58 -1.64
N TYR A 54 12.64 13.25 -2.73
CA TYR A 54 12.07 14.21 -3.68
C TYR A 54 10.83 14.96 -3.14
N ASN A 55 10.66 15.06 -1.82
CA ASN A 55 9.56 15.77 -1.16
C ASN A 55 10.03 16.90 -0.22
N ASP A 56 11.29 17.34 -0.28
CA ASP A 56 11.66 18.59 0.37
C ASP A 56 11.18 19.78 -0.47
N PRO A 57 10.31 20.66 0.06
CA PRO A 57 9.87 21.86 -0.64
C PRO A 57 11.09 22.73 -0.97
N SER A 58 11.17 23.22 -2.21
CA SER A 58 12.33 23.95 -2.75
C SER A 58 12.57 25.33 -2.12
N LEU A 59 11.94 25.64 -0.99
CA LEU A 59 12.09 26.88 -0.25
C LEU A 59 12.09 26.57 1.26
N PRO A 60 13.11 27.02 2.02
CA PRO A 60 13.15 26.84 3.46
C PRO A 60 12.00 27.61 4.11
N PHE A 61 10.95 26.88 4.53
CA PHE A 61 9.79 27.42 5.23
C PHE A 61 10.16 28.25 6.48
N SER A 62 11.35 28.04 7.04
CA SER A 62 11.91 28.78 8.17
C SER A 62 12.21 30.26 7.88
N GLU A 63 12.33 30.68 6.62
CA GLU A 63 12.64 32.08 6.29
C GLU A 63 11.41 32.99 6.32
N PHE A 64 10.22 32.48 5.98
CA PHE A 64 8.99 33.29 5.94
C PHE A 64 8.45 33.67 7.34
N TYR A 65 8.70 32.82 8.35
CA TYR A 65 8.19 33.05 9.71
C TYR A 65 9.22 33.66 10.68
N ARG A 66 10.44 34.00 10.21
CA ARG A 66 11.44 34.66 11.07
C ARG A 66 11.08 36.11 11.43
N PHE A 67 10.11 36.72 10.75
CA PHE A 67 9.81 38.14 10.93
C PHE A 67 8.81 38.47 12.05
N THR A 68 8.12 37.48 12.63
CA THR A 68 7.03 37.75 13.60
C THR A 68 7.42 37.63 15.07
N HIS A 69 8.63 37.15 15.39
CA HIS A 69 9.08 37.00 16.79
C HIS A 69 10.07 38.08 17.29
N GLY A 70 10.31 39.12 16.50
CA GLY A 70 11.35 40.12 16.76
C GLY A 70 10.88 41.46 17.36
N LEU A 71 9.78 41.52 18.11
CA LEU A 71 9.38 42.77 18.81
C LEU A 71 8.48 42.51 20.02
N ARG A 72 9.04 41.93 21.09
CA ARG A 72 8.46 42.12 22.42
C ARG A 72 9.50 42.05 23.52
N ARG A 73 10.31 43.12 23.60
CA ARG A 73 11.18 43.41 24.74
C ARG A 73 10.61 44.63 25.47
N ASN A 74 10.16 44.37 26.70
CA ASN A 74 10.07 45.27 27.84
C ASN A 74 9.40 46.65 27.68
N THR A 75 8.14 46.75 28.13
CA THR A 75 7.72 47.85 29.03
C THR A 75 6.71 47.33 30.05
N ALA A 76 7.04 47.55 31.32
CA ALA A 76 6.20 47.36 32.49
C ALA A 76 5.43 48.66 32.79
N ARG A 77 4.29 48.53 33.49
CA ARG A 77 3.48 49.60 34.15
C ARG A 77 2.80 50.58 33.17
N ASP A 78 1.55 50.99 33.31
CA ASP A 78 0.69 51.24 34.47
C ASP A 78 -0.80 51.07 34.13
N ALA A 79 -1.60 51.11 35.19
CA ALA A 79 -3.05 51.01 35.25
C ALA A 79 -3.85 51.98 34.35
N GLY A 80 -5.02 51.53 33.90
CA GLY A 80 -6.06 52.40 33.35
C GLY A 80 -7.03 51.65 32.44
N GLY A 81 -8.28 51.46 32.88
CA GLY A 81 -9.30 50.70 32.15
C GLY A 81 -9.67 51.31 30.80
N ALA A 82 -9.59 50.50 29.75
CA ALA A 82 -10.26 50.68 28.47
C ALA A 82 -10.50 49.31 27.83
N ALA A 83 -11.64 49.15 27.16
CA ALA A 83 -12.11 47.91 26.57
C ALA A 83 -11.06 47.26 25.65
N VAL A 84 -10.62 46.07 26.04
CA VAL A 84 -9.65 45.25 25.29
C VAL A 84 -10.40 44.59 24.12
N PRO A 85 -9.97 44.78 22.85
CA PRO A 85 -10.52 44.03 21.73
C PRO A 85 -10.20 42.53 21.88
N PRO A 86 -11.07 41.62 21.41
CA PRO A 86 -10.87 40.19 21.57
C PRO A 86 -9.52 39.76 20.98
N PRO A 87 -8.81 38.83 21.63
CA PRO A 87 -7.50 38.38 21.17
C PRO A 87 -7.61 37.78 19.76
N VAL A 88 -6.73 38.22 18.87
CA VAL A 88 -6.57 37.62 17.54
C VAL A 88 -6.13 36.17 17.75
N PRO A 89 -6.84 35.17 17.17
CA PRO A 89 -6.49 33.77 17.36
C PRO A 89 -5.10 33.51 16.81
N VAL A 90 -4.20 33.07 17.68
CA VAL A 90 -2.84 32.67 17.34
C VAL A 90 -2.91 31.23 16.84
N PRO A 91 -2.31 30.89 15.69
CA PRO A 91 -2.30 29.51 15.21
C PRO A 91 -1.62 28.60 16.23
N VAL A 92 -2.37 27.62 16.74
CA VAL A 92 -1.85 26.58 17.63
C VAL A 92 -1.37 25.43 16.75
N ILE A 93 -0.07 25.18 16.73
CA ILE A 93 0.50 23.99 16.07
C ILE A 93 0.43 22.85 17.10
N ARG A 94 -0.48 21.90 16.87
CA ARG A 94 -0.48 20.59 17.54
C ARG A 94 -0.04 19.53 16.53
N ASP A 95 0.91 18.70 16.92
CA ASP A 95 1.41 17.55 16.16
C ASP A 95 1.90 17.85 14.72
N GLY A 96 2.49 19.03 14.49
CA GLY A 96 3.07 19.41 13.20
C GLY A 96 2.06 19.83 12.13
N HIS A 97 0.76 19.89 12.46
CA HIS A 97 -0.29 20.40 11.59
C HIS A 97 -0.72 21.81 12.03
N LEU A 98 -0.83 22.72 11.07
CA LEU A 98 -1.27 24.10 11.30
C LEU A 98 -2.81 24.10 11.33
N GLU A 99 -3.39 23.89 12.51
CA GLU A 99 -4.84 24.01 12.69
C GLU A 99 -5.22 25.49 12.74
N HIS A 100 -5.96 25.95 11.73
CA HIS A 100 -6.60 27.25 11.78
C HIS A 100 -7.89 27.12 12.60
N ASP A 101 -7.89 27.69 13.82
CA ASP A 101 -9.07 27.83 14.69
C ASP A 101 -10.10 28.83 14.11
N PHE A 102 -10.52 28.65 12.86
CA PHE A 102 -11.81 29.17 12.45
C PHE A 102 -12.86 28.22 13.03
N PRO A 103 -13.78 28.69 13.89
CA PRO A 103 -14.90 27.86 14.31
C PRO A 103 -15.59 27.36 13.04
N ARG A 104 -15.87 26.05 12.97
CA ARG A 104 -16.50 25.35 11.84
C ARG A 104 -17.97 25.79 11.62
N GLY A 105 -18.21 27.10 11.60
CA GLY A 105 -19.43 27.70 11.12
C GLY A 105 -19.41 27.78 9.60
N LEU A 106 -20.60 27.85 9.02
CA LEU A 106 -20.81 28.13 7.61
C LEU A 106 -19.98 29.36 7.23
N VAL A 107 -19.00 29.20 6.35
CA VAL A 107 -18.23 30.33 5.83
C VAL A 107 -19.24 31.33 5.25
N PRO A 108 -19.29 32.58 5.76
CA PRO A 108 -20.22 33.57 5.24
C PRO A 108 -19.83 33.90 3.80
N GLY A 109 -20.58 33.31 2.88
CA GLY A 109 -20.40 33.46 1.44
C GLY A 109 -21.55 32.77 0.71
N PRO A 110 -21.89 33.21 -0.51
CA PRO A 110 -22.85 32.49 -1.34
C PRO A 110 -22.36 31.04 -1.52
N PRO A 111 -23.25 30.04 -1.49
CA PRO A 111 -22.88 28.67 -1.78
C PRO A 111 -22.18 28.63 -3.16
N PRO A 112 -21.18 27.76 -3.34
CA PRO A 112 -20.49 27.65 -4.62
C PRO A 112 -21.52 27.40 -5.75
N PRO A 113 -21.31 27.96 -6.95
CA PRO A 113 -22.23 27.77 -8.07
C PRO A 113 -22.49 26.29 -8.34
N ARG A 114 -23.74 25.91 -8.67
CA ARG A 114 -24.09 24.50 -8.96
C ARG A 114 -23.24 23.87 -10.07
N SER A 115 -22.69 24.68 -10.97
CA SER A 115 -21.75 24.24 -12.01
C SER A 115 -20.40 23.73 -11.48
N TRP A 116 -20.08 23.99 -10.22
CA TRP A 116 -18.85 23.54 -9.55
C TRP A 116 -19.06 22.24 -8.75
N GLY A 117 -20.30 21.77 -8.61
CA GLY A 117 -20.65 20.58 -7.81
C GLY A 117 -20.10 19.25 -8.33
N GLY A 118 -19.42 19.23 -9.48
CA GLY A 118 -18.69 18.06 -9.98
C GLY A 118 -17.18 18.11 -9.72
N LEU A 119 -16.63 19.25 -9.27
CA LEU A 119 -15.20 19.43 -8.97
C LEU A 119 -14.87 19.12 -7.50
N PHE A 120 -15.82 19.36 -6.61
CA PHE A 120 -15.81 18.81 -5.26
C PHE A 120 -16.55 17.49 -5.39
N GLY A 121 -15.88 16.37 -5.04
CA GLY A 121 -16.40 15.02 -5.22
C GLY A 121 -17.81 14.82 -4.65
N PRO A 122 -18.46 13.67 -4.92
CA PRO A 122 -19.82 13.40 -4.46
C PRO A 122 -19.98 13.86 -3.02
N GLU A 123 -20.92 14.79 -2.80
CA GLU A 123 -21.22 15.39 -1.50
C GLU A 123 -21.04 14.32 -0.40
N PRO A 124 -20.12 14.48 0.57
CA PRO A 124 -19.82 13.45 1.56
C PRO A 124 -21.05 13.02 2.39
N GLY A 125 -22.17 13.75 2.28
CA GLY A 125 -23.47 13.34 2.79
C GLY A 125 -24.16 12.21 2.01
N HIS A 126 -23.96 12.03 0.71
CA HIS A 126 -24.71 11.02 -0.07
C HIS A 126 -24.16 9.60 0.15
N GLU A 127 -22.84 9.44 0.24
CA GLU A 127 -22.24 8.16 0.68
C GLU A 127 -22.57 7.87 2.14
N ALA A 128 -22.56 8.86 3.03
CA ALA A 128 -22.95 8.67 4.42
C ALA A 128 -24.44 8.28 4.57
N ILE A 129 -25.33 8.84 3.74
CA ILE A 129 -26.76 8.50 3.73
C ILE A 129 -26.98 7.11 3.12
N LEU A 130 -26.28 6.75 2.03
CA LEU A 130 -26.37 5.40 1.45
C LEU A 130 -25.76 4.33 2.37
N ALA A 131 -24.65 4.64 3.06
CA ALA A 131 -24.07 3.78 4.09
C ALA A 131 -24.99 3.66 5.32
N ALA A 132 -25.76 4.69 5.65
CA ALA A 132 -26.78 4.62 6.70
C ALA A 132 -27.98 3.74 6.32
N TYR A 133 -28.27 3.58 5.03
CA TYR A 133 -29.36 2.72 4.53
C TYR A 133 -28.93 1.29 4.21
N ASP A 134 -27.65 1.05 3.94
CA ASP A 134 -27.11 -0.30 3.72
C ASP A 134 -25.94 -0.58 4.68
N PRO A 135 -26.20 -1.18 5.86
CA PRO A 135 -25.16 -1.56 6.82
C PRO A 135 -24.13 -2.55 6.24
N VAL A 136 -24.37 -3.11 5.04
CA VAL A 136 -23.40 -3.93 4.28
C VAL A 136 -22.23 -3.08 3.75
N LEU A 137 -22.35 -1.75 3.70
CA LEU A 137 -21.33 -0.85 3.17
C LEU A 137 -20.30 -0.37 4.20
N ASP A 138 -20.50 -0.59 5.50
CA ASP A 138 -19.47 -0.21 6.46
C ASP A 138 -18.26 -1.16 6.33
N LYS A 139 -17.27 -0.69 5.55
CA LYS A 139 -16.02 -1.39 5.28
C LYS A 139 -15.21 -1.65 6.55
N SER A 140 -15.54 -0.98 7.66
CA SER A 140 -14.92 -1.17 8.98
C SER A 140 -15.62 -2.26 9.81
N MET A 141 -16.73 -2.83 9.36
CA MET A 141 -17.34 -3.95 10.07
C MET A 141 -16.52 -5.23 9.90
N PRO A 142 -16.28 -6.00 10.99
CA PRO A 142 -15.60 -7.29 10.90
C PRO A 142 -16.29 -8.28 9.94
N ALA A 143 -17.62 -8.23 9.84
CA ALA A 143 -18.39 -9.07 8.92
C ALA A 143 -18.02 -8.78 7.45
N PHE A 144 -17.95 -7.50 7.07
CA PHE A 144 -17.50 -7.09 5.75
C PHE A 144 -16.06 -7.54 5.50
N ARG A 145 -15.14 -7.32 6.45
CA ARG A 145 -13.73 -7.70 6.28
C ARG A 145 -13.55 -9.20 6.15
N ARG A 146 -14.24 -10.00 6.97
CA ARG A 146 -14.24 -11.47 6.86
C ARG A 146 -14.67 -11.89 5.45
N ARG A 147 -15.79 -11.33 4.98
CA ARG A 147 -16.31 -11.60 3.64
C ARG A 147 -15.33 -11.17 2.56
N ALA A 148 -14.80 -9.95 2.63
CA ALA A 148 -13.87 -9.43 1.64
C ALA A 148 -12.59 -10.25 1.56
N LEU A 149 -12.07 -10.73 2.69
CA LEU A 149 -10.84 -11.52 2.76
C LEU A 149 -11.03 -13.01 2.47
N SER A 150 -12.25 -13.54 2.50
CA SER A 150 -12.50 -14.99 2.41
C SER A 150 -11.91 -15.65 1.16
N LEU A 151 -12.08 -15.04 -0.01
CA LEU A 151 -11.62 -15.60 -1.28
C LEU A 151 -10.09 -15.72 -1.34
N VAL A 152 -9.35 -14.65 -1.04
CA VAL A 152 -7.88 -14.73 -1.12
C VAL A 152 -7.31 -15.64 -0.02
N LEU A 153 -7.91 -15.64 1.17
CA LEU A 153 -7.46 -16.49 2.27
C LEU A 153 -7.80 -17.97 2.06
N SER A 154 -8.82 -18.33 1.27
CA SER A 154 -9.12 -19.74 0.94
C SER A 154 -8.11 -20.36 0.00
N HIS A 155 -7.32 -19.54 -0.70
CA HIS A 155 -6.22 -20.00 -1.55
C HIS A 155 -4.84 -19.76 -0.92
N ALA A 156 -4.77 -19.11 0.24
CA ALA A 156 -3.52 -18.89 0.98
C ALA A 156 -3.04 -20.19 1.66
N SER A 157 -1.77 -20.23 2.05
CA SER A 157 -1.21 -21.37 2.79
C SER A 157 -1.99 -21.57 4.09
N TRP A 158 -2.18 -22.84 4.47
CA TRP A 158 -2.92 -23.20 5.67
C TRP A 158 -2.23 -22.63 6.93
N SER A 159 -3.04 -22.22 7.90
CA SER A 159 -2.60 -21.62 9.17
C SER A 159 -3.39 -22.23 10.33
N PHE A 160 -2.71 -22.46 11.46
CA PHE A 160 -3.22 -23.24 12.59
C PHE A 160 -4.40 -22.59 13.33
N GLY A 161 -4.66 -21.29 13.13
CA GLY A 161 -5.82 -20.59 13.69
C GLY A 161 -6.92 -20.24 12.68
N SER A 162 -6.73 -20.50 11.39
CA SER A 162 -7.61 -20.02 10.32
C SER A 162 -8.74 -20.99 9.98
N SER A 163 -9.50 -21.44 10.97
CA SER A 163 -10.78 -22.13 10.71
C SER A 163 -11.88 -21.17 10.22
N ASP A 164 -11.65 -19.86 10.32
CA ASP A 164 -12.57 -18.80 9.91
C ASP A 164 -12.62 -18.60 8.38
N VAL A 165 -11.73 -19.25 7.64
CA VAL A 165 -11.88 -19.38 6.20
C VAL A 165 -12.60 -20.70 6.00
N PRO A 166 -13.90 -20.69 5.64
CA PRO A 166 -14.56 -21.93 5.27
C PRO A 166 -13.69 -22.52 4.15
N ILE A 167 -13.08 -23.67 4.44
CA ILE A 167 -12.57 -24.55 3.40
C ILE A 167 -13.75 -24.65 2.45
N PHE A 168 -13.60 -24.14 1.22
CA PHE A 168 -14.68 -24.06 0.23
C PHE A 168 -15.49 -25.35 0.32
N GLU A 169 -16.62 -25.27 1.01
CA GLU A 169 -17.46 -26.41 1.33
C GLU A 169 -18.17 -26.72 0.02
N SER A 170 -17.44 -27.43 -0.83
CA SER A 170 -18.00 -28.27 -1.88
C SER A 170 -18.69 -29.50 -1.28
N SER A 171 -19.01 -29.47 0.02
CA SER A 171 -20.00 -30.33 0.64
C SER A 171 -21.39 -29.75 0.32
N PRO A 172 -22.21 -30.40 -0.52
CA PRO A 172 -23.56 -29.93 -0.87
C PRO A 172 -24.56 -29.98 0.31
N TYR A 173 -24.07 -30.16 1.55
CA TYR A 173 -24.87 -30.26 2.77
C TYR A 173 -24.51 -29.22 3.84
N ALA A 174 -23.59 -28.30 3.58
CA ALA A 174 -23.08 -27.35 4.58
C ALA A 174 -23.80 -25.99 4.63
N ASP A 175 -25.03 -25.90 4.12
CA ASP A 175 -25.87 -24.69 4.23
C ASP A 175 -26.45 -24.48 5.65
N LEU A 176 -25.98 -25.26 6.64
CA LEU A 176 -26.24 -25.03 8.06
C LEU A 176 -25.17 -24.10 8.61
N ASP A 177 -25.41 -22.80 8.41
CA ASP A 177 -24.86 -21.65 9.15
C ASP A 177 -23.71 -21.98 10.12
N VAL A 178 -22.51 -22.25 9.60
CA VAL A 178 -21.31 -22.53 10.43
C VAL A 178 -20.92 -21.30 11.28
N SER A 179 -21.53 -20.14 11.01
CA SER A 179 -21.52 -18.96 11.89
C SER A 179 -22.05 -19.27 13.31
N ASP A 180 -22.88 -20.30 13.45
CA ASP A 180 -23.51 -20.70 14.70
C ASP A 180 -22.76 -21.81 15.45
N SER A 181 -21.52 -22.15 15.05
CA SER A 181 -20.66 -22.92 15.96
C SER A 181 -20.50 -22.09 17.25
N PRO A 182 -21.05 -22.55 18.40
CA PRO A 182 -21.23 -21.68 19.56
C PRO A 182 -19.91 -21.32 20.25
N VAL A 183 -18.81 -22.01 19.90
CA VAL A 183 -17.53 -21.88 20.56
C VAL A 183 -16.43 -21.61 19.52
N PRO A 184 -15.77 -20.44 19.54
CA PRO A 184 -14.64 -20.17 18.68
C PRO A 184 -13.47 -21.13 19.00
N PRO A 185 -12.60 -21.45 18.02
CA PRO A 185 -11.43 -22.27 18.27
C PRO A 185 -10.56 -21.72 19.40
N LEU A 186 -9.92 -22.61 20.17
CA LEU A 186 -9.06 -22.22 21.28
C LEU A 186 -8.00 -21.19 20.88
N ALA A 187 -7.33 -21.38 19.74
CA ALA A 187 -6.32 -20.45 19.22
C ALA A 187 -6.85 -19.02 19.11
N ARG A 188 -8.11 -18.86 18.66
CA ARG A 188 -8.78 -17.56 18.54
C ARG A 188 -9.10 -16.94 19.90
N ILE A 189 -9.51 -17.75 20.87
CA ILE A 189 -9.72 -17.28 22.25
C ILE A 189 -8.39 -16.81 22.85
N CYS A 190 -7.32 -17.59 22.69
CA CYS A 190 -5.98 -17.22 23.14
C CYS A 190 -5.50 -15.91 22.49
N LEU A 191 -5.67 -15.76 21.17
CA LEU A 191 -5.33 -14.52 20.46
C LEU A 191 -6.07 -13.30 21.01
N ARG A 192 -7.37 -13.44 21.33
CA ARG A 192 -8.16 -12.36 21.93
C ARG A 192 -7.61 -11.93 23.28
N VAL A 193 -7.29 -12.90 24.14
CA VAL A 193 -6.73 -12.62 25.47
C VAL A 193 -5.36 -11.96 25.35
N LEU A 194 -4.48 -12.49 24.50
CA LEU A 194 -3.16 -11.91 24.26
C LEU A 194 -3.25 -10.48 23.74
N LEU A 195 -4.06 -10.21 22.72
CA LEU A 195 -4.19 -8.86 22.16
C LEU A 195 -4.82 -7.86 23.14
N ALA A 196 -5.70 -8.33 24.05
CA ALA A 196 -6.27 -7.51 25.10
C ALA A 196 -5.25 -7.15 26.20
N GLU A 197 -4.31 -8.05 26.49
CA GLU A 197 -3.26 -7.84 27.50
C GLU A 197 -2.19 -6.83 27.02
N PHE A 198 -1.97 -6.71 25.71
CA PHE A 198 -0.98 -5.80 25.11
C PHE A 198 -1.62 -4.68 24.25
N PRO A 199 -2.38 -3.75 24.88
CA PRO A 199 -3.07 -2.68 24.16
C PRO A 199 -2.13 -1.60 23.62
N ASP A 200 -0.96 -1.40 24.23
CA ASP A 200 0.03 -0.43 23.80
C ASP A 200 1.01 -1.02 22.77
N THR A 201 1.69 -0.14 22.03
CA THR A 201 2.62 -0.56 20.98
C THR A 201 3.94 -1.10 21.56
N ALA A 202 4.38 -0.58 22.71
CA ALA A 202 5.65 -0.97 23.31
C ALA A 202 5.58 -2.39 23.86
N GLY A 203 4.60 -2.70 24.72
CA GLY A 203 4.36 -4.05 25.23
C GLY A 203 4.10 -5.06 24.11
N PHE A 204 3.31 -4.68 23.10
CA PHE A 204 3.10 -5.53 21.92
C PHE A 204 4.42 -5.89 21.23
N ARG A 205 5.29 -4.91 20.96
CA ARG A 205 6.56 -5.15 20.26
C ARG A 205 7.60 -5.84 21.13
N ASP A 206 7.78 -5.37 22.36
CA ASP A 206 8.94 -5.69 23.19
C ASP A 206 8.70 -6.93 24.07
N GLU A 207 7.43 -7.27 24.36
CA GLU A 207 7.08 -8.42 25.21
C GLU A 207 6.38 -9.53 24.43
N LEU A 208 5.35 -9.20 23.64
CA LEU A 208 4.54 -10.22 22.94
C LEU A 208 5.26 -10.83 21.73
N LEU A 209 5.79 -10.00 20.81
CA LEU A 209 6.39 -10.52 19.57
C LEU A 209 7.61 -11.44 19.77
N PRO A 210 8.51 -11.21 20.74
CA PRO A 210 9.63 -12.12 21.00
C PRO A 210 9.18 -13.46 21.59
N ALA A 211 8.06 -13.49 22.32
CA ALA A 211 7.52 -14.69 22.93
C ALA A 211 6.74 -15.57 21.95
N ILE A 212 6.37 -15.03 20.78
CA ILE A 212 5.50 -15.70 19.82
C ILE A 212 6.30 -16.25 18.63
N PRO A 213 6.12 -17.54 18.28
CA PRO A 213 6.72 -18.13 17.09
C PRO A 213 6.31 -17.41 15.78
N PRO A 214 7.20 -17.33 14.77
CA PRO A 214 6.92 -16.64 13.50
C PRO A 214 5.60 -17.05 12.84
N TYR A 215 5.30 -18.34 12.78
CA TYR A 215 4.06 -18.85 12.16
C TYR A 215 2.78 -18.35 12.85
N PHE A 216 2.83 -18.04 14.14
CA PHE A 216 1.68 -17.53 14.90
C PHE A 216 1.50 -16.01 14.74
N ARG A 217 2.57 -15.29 14.35
CA ARG A 217 2.46 -13.88 13.93
C ARG A 217 1.56 -13.73 12.70
N ARG A 218 1.60 -14.70 11.78
CA ARG A 218 0.70 -14.75 10.62
C ARG A 218 -0.76 -14.89 11.06
N ASP A 219 -1.02 -15.68 12.09
CA ASP A 219 -2.37 -15.87 12.64
C ASP A 219 -2.87 -14.59 13.33
N ILE A 220 -2.00 -13.88 14.04
CA ILE A 220 -2.29 -12.53 14.58
C ILE A 220 -2.64 -11.57 13.43
N LEU A 221 -1.82 -11.55 12.36
CA LEU A 221 -2.00 -10.66 11.21
C LEU A 221 -3.38 -10.90 10.54
N ARG A 222 -3.74 -12.16 10.27
CA ARG A 222 -5.04 -12.53 9.67
C ARG A 222 -6.20 -12.24 10.62
N TYR A 223 -6.08 -12.58 11.90
CA TYR A 223 -7.13 -12.36 12.90
C TYR A 223 -7.44 -10.86 13.06
N THR A 224 -6.41 -10.05 13.25
CA THR A 224 -6.55 -8.59 13.43
C THR A 224 -7.06 -7.92 12.15
N ALA A 225 -6.61 -8.33 10.97
CA ALA A 225 -7.14 -7.85 9.70
C ALA A 225 -8.67 -7.99 9.59
N VAL A 226 -9.27 -9.04 10.16
CA VAL A 226 -10.73 -9.23 10.21
C VAL A 226 -11.36 -8.48 11.39
N HIS A 227 -10.82 -8.61 12.60
CA HIS A 227 -11.52 -8.18 13.81
C HIS A 227 -11.22 -6.76 14.26
N ASP A 228 -9.94 -6.39 14.28
CA ASP A 228 -9.46 -5.11 14.78
C ASP A 228 -8.14 -4.79 14.07
N PRO A 229 -8.19 -4.15 12.88
CA PRO A 229 -7.02 -3.88 12.05
C PRO A 229 -5.93 -3.15 12.82
N LEU A 230 -4.72 -3.70 12.81
CA LEU A 230 -3.60 -3.10 13.52
C LEU A 230 -3.22 -1.75 12.92
N PRO A 231 -2.98 -0.71 13.75
CA PRO A 231 -2.38 0.52 13.27
C PRO A 231 -0.95 0.25 12.77
N ASN A 232 -0.43 1.08 11.87
CA ASN A 232 0.92 0.92 11.30
C ASN A 232 2.00 0.75 12.38
N ALA A 233 1.85 1.42 13.53
CA ALA A 233 2.78 1.32 14.65
C ALA A 233 2.91 -0.10 15.24
N LYS A 234 1.83 -0.91 15.20
CA LYS A 234 1.83 -2.32 15.62
C LYS A 234 2.01 -3.29 14.45
N LEU A 235 1.54 -2.91 13.26
CA LEU A 235 1.70 -3.71 12.05
C LEU A 235 3.19 -3.84 11.68
N LEU A 236 3.93 -2.74 11.63
CA LEU A 236 5.32 -2.75 11.17
C LEU A 236 6.24 -3.65 12.02
N PRO A 237 6.17 -3.66 13.36
CA PRO A 237 6.96 -4.61 14.15
C PRO A 237 6.54 -6.08 14.00
N LEU A 238 5.27 -6.33 13.65
CA LEU A 238 4.78 -7.69 13.38
C LEU A 238 5.39 -8.26 12.08
N LEU A 239 5.73 -7.37 11.15
CA LEU A 239 6.49 -7.72 9.95
C LEU A 239 7.94 -7.97 10.36
N GLU A 240 8.52 -9.08 9.89
CA GLU A 240 9.94 -9.37 10.05
C GLU A 240 10.79 -8.29 9.39
N PRO A 241 12.13 -8.23 9.59
CA PRO A 241 13.00 -7.28 8.87
C PRO A 241 12.78 -7.27 7.35
N ASP A 242 12.30 -8.38 6.79
CA ASP A 242 11.96 -8.52 5.38
C ASP A 242 10.70 -7.73 4.98
N GLY A 243 9.82 -7.38 5.91
CA GLY A 243 8.61 -6.60 5.65
C GLY A 243 7.36 -7.46 5.39
N HIS A 244 7.39 -8.74 5.77
CA HIS A 244 6.24 -9.64 5.74
C HIS A 244 6.26 -10.62 6.92
N THR A 245 5.20 -11.39 7.06
CA THR A 245 5.11 -12.47 8.05
C THR A 245 4.84 -13.78 7.31
N ASP A 246 5.83 -14.67 7.26
CA ASP A 246 5.73 -15.98 6.58
C ASP A 246 5.23 -15.87 5.12
N GLY A 247 5.82 -14.95 4.35
CA GLY A 247 5.44 -14.68 2.96
C GLY A 247 4.10 -13.96 2.76
N GLU A 248 3.49 -13.41 3.82
CA GLU A 248 2.22 -12.68 3.76
C GLU A 248 2.32 -11.24 4.28
N LEU A 249 1.63 -10.32 3.59
CA LEU A 249 1.44 -8.94 4.02
C LEU A 249 -0.04 -8.55 3.86
N ILE A 250 -0.67 -8.14 4.97
CA ILE A 250 -2.07 -7.72 4.99
C ILE A 250 -2.14 -6.30 5.54
N VAL A 251 -2.61 -5.36 4.71
CA VAL A 251 -2.77 -3.95 5.05
C VAL A 251 -4.26 -3.61 5.02
N VAL A 252 -4.83 -3.21 6.16
CA VAL A 252 -6.27 -2.97 6.29
C VAL A 252 -6.55 -1.59 6.88
N GLY A 253 -7.42 -0.84 6.21
CA GLY A 253 -8.01 0.39 6.71
C GLY A 253 -7.47 1.67 6.04
N PRO A 254 -8.23 2.78 6.12
CA PRO A 254 -7.95 3.99 5.33
C PRO A 254 -6.69 4.74 5.79
N GLN A 255 -6.30 4.56 7.06
CA GLN A 255 -5.09 5.16 7.64
C GLN A 255 -3.86 4.26 7.48
N ALA A 256 -4.04 3.01 7.04
CA ALA A 256 -2.93 2.11 6.80
C ALA A 256 -2.23 2.50 5.50
N THR A 257 -0.90 2.48 5.51
CA THR A 257 -0.09 2.90 4.35
C THR A 257 0.84 1.78 3.94
N LEU A 258 0.74 1.37 2.67
CA LEU A 258 1.66 0.41 2.09
C LEU A 258 2.96 1.15 1.71
N GLN A 259 3.98 1.04 2.56
CA GLN A 259 5.27 1.69 2.31
C GLN A 259 6.01 0.95 1.19
N ARG A 260 6.48 1.72 0.22
CA ARG A 260 7.24 1.21 -0.93
C ARG A 260 8.55 0.54 -0.50
N ASP A 261 9.21 1.07 0.53
CA ASP A 261 10.54 0.64 0.91
C ASP A 261 10.55 -0.79 1.47
N HIS A 262 9.49 -1.20 2.17
CA HIS A 262 9.31 -2.59 2.61
C HIS A 262 9.20 -3.57 1.43
N LEU A 263 8.56 -3.16 0.33
CA LEU A 263 8.45 -4.01 -0.86
C LEU A 263 9.77 -4.11 -1.63
N LEU A 264 10.62 -3.08 -1.57
CA LEU A 264 11.92 -3.07 -2.24
C LEU A 264 12.99 -3.84 -1.47
N SER A 265 12.93 -3.82 -0.13
CA SER A 265 13.82 -4.60 0.74
C SER A 265 13.74 -6.10 0.47
N LEU A 266 12.62 -6.56 -0.10
CA LEU A 266 12.36 -7.94 -0.48
C LEU A 266 13.05 -8.37 -1.78
N SER A 267 13.61 -7.43 -2.54
CA SER A 267 14.50 -7.83 -3.63
C SER A 267 15.71 -8.52 -3.00
N PRO A 268 16.07 -9.75 -3.42
CA PRO A 268 17.22 -10.44 -2.90
C PRO A 268 18.47 -9.66 -3.33
N SER A 269 18.79 -8.62 -2.57
CA SER A 269 20.10 -8.02 -2.59
C SER A 269 20.99 -9.16 -2.13
N THR A 270 21.76 -9.69 -3.07
CA THR A 270 22.88 -10.58 -2.77
C THR A 270 23.55 -9.93 -1.59
N PRO A 271 23.58 -10.57 -0.40
CA PRO A 271 24.15 -9.97 0.79
C PRO A 271 25.52 -9.55 0.33
N THR A 272 25.68 -8.24 0.12
CA THR A 272 26.94 -7.69 -0.36
C THR A 272 27.74 -7.87 0.87
N ARG A 273 28.42 -9.02 0.94
CA ARG A 273 29.26 -9.49 2.02
C ARG A 273 29.98 -8.23 2.38
N ARG A 274 29.54 -7.58 3.46
CA ARG A 274 30.28 -6.48 4.03
C ARG A 274 31.55 -7.25 4.31
N ALA A 275 32.53 -7.05 3.45
CA ALA A 275 33.89 -7.08 3.86
C ALA A 275 33.85 -6.12 5.05
N THR A 276 33.59 -6.66 6.24
CA THR A 276 34.57 -6.63 7.30
C THR A 276 35.89 -6.69 6.58
N SER A 277 36.33 -5.50 6.19
CA SER A 277 37.71 -5.15 6.12
C SER A 277 38.28 -5.74 7.40
N GLU A 278 38.85 -6.94 7.26
CA GLU A 278 40.26 -7.16 7.45
C GLU A 278 41.05 -5.88 7.06
N GLU A 279 40.83 -4.79 7.80
CA GLU A 279 41.88 -3.91 8.28
C GLU A 279 42.32 -4.50 9.62
N GLU A 280 42.64 -5.79 9.58
CA GLU A 280 43.75 -6.30 10.33
C GLU A 280 44.96 -6.17 9.42
N LEU A 281 46.00 -5.57 9.99
CA LEU A 281 47.40 -5.96 9.84
C LEU A 281 48.15 -5.46 8.61
N LEU A 282 49.25 -4.76 8.93
CA LEU A 282 50.36 -4.24 8.11
C LEU A 282 50.11 -2.77 7.72
N GLU A 283 50.82 -1.76 8.24
CA GLU A 283 52.25 -1.60 8.52
C GLU A 283 52.44 -0.50 9.60
N ASP A 284 53.19 -0.74 10.68
CA ASP A 284 54.64 -0.48 10.85
C ASP A 284 55.03 0.98 11.27
N ARG A 285 55.80 1.03 12.36
CA ARG A 285 56.79 2.05 12.78
C ARG A 285 56.38 3.44 13.35
N GLY A 286 56.62 3.60 14.66
CA GLY A 286 56.79 4.92 15.30
C GLY A 286 57.01 4.88 16.82
N GLU A 287 58.23 4.54 17.21
CA GLU A 287 58.90 4.60 18.53
C GLU A 287 58.32 5.49 19.66
N GLY A 288 58.29 4.98 20.90
CA GLY A 288 58.43 5.86 22.08
C GLY A 288 57.90 5.40 23.45
N SER A 289 58.78 4.80 24.25
CA SER A 289 58.96 5.05 25.70
C SER A 289 58.05 4.40 26.77
N SER A 290 58.60 3.32 27.35
CA SER A 290 58.82 3.06 28.80
C SER A 290 57.70 3.28 29.83
N THR A 291 57.29 2.22 30.56
CA THR A 291 57.71 1.95 31.97
C THR A 291 56.99 0.77 32.64
N SER A 292 57.76 0.01 33.44
CA SER A 292 57.44 -0.90 34.56
C SER A 292 56.45 -2.06 34.30
N ARG A 293 56.86 -3.33 34.19
CA ARG A 293 57.58 -4.23 35.13
C ARG A 293 56.78 -4.58 36.40
N SER A 294 56.18 -5.77 36.40
CA SER A 294 56.06 -6.66 37.56
C SER A 294 55.88 -8.13 37.10
N PRO A 295 56.38 -9.13 37.85
CA PRO A 295 56.78 -10.42 37.29
C PRO A 295 56.04 -11.65 37.88
N THR A 296 56.19 -12.80 37.18
CA THR A 296 56.21 -14.20 37.68
C THR A 296 54.87 -14.77 38.22
N GLU A 297 54.40 -15.98 37.89
CA GLU A 297 55.07 -17.29 37.75
C GLU A 297 54.09 -18.35 37.13
N PRO A 298 54.39 -19.66 36.99
CA PRO A 298 54.34 -20.33 35.68
C PRO A 298 53.53 -21.66 35.62
N THR A 299 53.53 -22.26 34.43
CA THR A 299 53.43 -23.72 34.16
C THR A 299 52.11 -24.44 34.50
N ASN A 300 51.39 -24.92 33.47
CA ASN A 300 51.31 -26.36 33.26
C ASN A 300 50.97 -26.75 31.82
N HIS A 301 51.82 -27.60 31.27
CA HIS A 301 51.68 -28.28 29.99
C HIS A 301 50.59 -29.35 30.07
N GLY A 302 49.73 -29.37 29.06
CA GLY A 302 48.73 -30.40 28.84
C GLY A 302 48.33 -30.41 27.38
N GLU A 303 49.30 -30.61 26.49
CA GLU A 303 49.06 -30.98 25.11
C GLU A 303 48.35 -32.33 25.10
N VAL A 304 47.05 -32.31 24.79
CA VAL A 304 46.30 -33.49 24.35
C VAL A 304 45.96 -33.24 22.88
N PRO A 305 46.66 -33.90 21.94
CA PRO A 305 46.25 -33.91 20.54
C PRO A 305 45.09 -34.90 20.43
N SER A 306 43.87 -34.38 20.48
CA SER A 306 42.67 -35.14 20.12
C SER A 306 42.31 -34.79 18.67
N ASP A 307 43.07 -35.37 17.75
CA ASP A 307 42.62 -35.62 16.38
C ASP A 307 41.40 -36.55 16.46
N ALA A 308 40.22 -35.95 16.47
CA ALA A 308 38.94 -36.62 16.28
C ALA A 308 37.96 -35.63 15.64
N ASP A 309 38.37 -35.07 14.49
CA ASP A 309 37.47 -34.51 13.48
C ASP A 309 36.71 -35.66 12.79
N GLU A 310 36.10 -36.54 13.60
CA GLU A 310 35.21 -37.60 13.12
C GLU A 310 33.86 -36.96 12.76
N ASP A 311 33.69 -36.69 11.47
CA ASP A 311 32.49 -37.09 10.76
C ASP A 311 31.14 -36.64 11.35
N SER A 312 30.99 -35.35 11.68
CA SER A 312 29.65 -34.75 11.84
C SER A 312 28.99 -34.53 10.47
N TRP A 313 28.80 -35.62 9.71
CA TRP A 313 28.00 -35.64 8.47
C TRP A 313 26.50 -35.48 8.74
N ASP A 314 26.08 -35.52 10.01
CA ASP A 314 24.69 -35.31 10.46
C ASP A 314 24.39 -33.87 10.90
N THR A 315 25.37 -32.96 10.89
CA THR A 315 25.05 -31.55 10.70
C THR A 315 24.69 -31.37 9.24
N GLU A 316 23.52 -31.88 8.84
CA GLU A 316 22.75 -31.30 7.75
C GLU A 316 22.86 -29.81 7.98
N SER A 317 23.71 -29.16 7.18
CA SER A 317 24.01 -27.75 7.29
C SER A 317 22.65 -27.11 7.27
N SER A 318 22.15 -26.71 8.45
CA SER A 318 20.74 -26.41 8.70
C SER A 318 20.38 -25.40 7.65
N SER A 319 19.80 -25.89 6.57
CA SER A 319 20.00 -25.36 5.23
C SER A 319 19.47 -23.98 5.28
N GLN A 320 20.40 -23.02 5.43
CA GLN A 320 20.16 -21.70 6.00
C GLN A 320 18.80 -21.23 5.52
N GLU A 321 17.79 -21.42 6.38
CA GLU A 321 16.41 -21.57 5.92
C GLU A 321 16.02 -20.23 5.34
N GLN A 322 16.09 -20.15 4.01
CA GLN A 322 15.97 -18.87 3.34
C GLN A 322 14.57 -18.37 3.67
N PRO A 323 14.44 -17.17 4.26
CA PRO A 323 13.15 -16.70 4.71
C PRO A 323 12.16 -16.75 3.54
N PRO A 324 10.91 -17.17 3.79
CA PRO A 324 9.92 -17.36 2.74
C PRO A 324 9.67 -16.03 2.04
N LEU A 325 9.80 -15.98 0.71
CA LEU A 325 9.56 -14.76 -0.06
C LEU A 325 8.09 -14.30 0.06
N LEU A 326 7.83 -12.99 -0.10
CA LEU A 326 6.46 -12.46 -0.16
C LEU A 326 5.68 -13.06 -1.33
N GLN A 327 4.72 -13.94 -1.04
CA GLN A 327 3.86 -14.59 -2.01
C GLN A 327 2.44 -14.00 -2.02
N THR A 328 1.97 -13.50 -0.87
CA THR A 328 0.60 -13.04 -0.67
C THR A 328 0.57 -11.59 -0.23
N LEU A 329 0.00 -10.71 -1.06
CA LEU A 329 -0.22 -9.30 -0.72
C LEU A 329 -1.72 -9.00 -0.70
N ILE A 330 -2.22 -8.50 0.42
CA ILE A 330 -3.62 -8.13 0.59
C ILE A 330 -3.68 -6.67 1.04
N VAL A 331 -4.41 -5.85 0.30
CA VAL A 331 -4.69 -4.46 0.64
C VAL A 331 -6.20 -4.26 0.66
N LEU A 332 -6.76 -3.93 1.83
CA LEU A 332 -8.18 -3.75 2.04
C LEU A 332 -8.49 -2.35 2.54
N ASN A 333 -9.28 -1.60 1.78
CA ASN A 333 -9.73 -0.26 2.14
C ASN A 333 -8.59 0.71 2.51
N ALA A 334 -7.42 0.55 1.88
CA ALA A 334 -6.23 1.39 2.08
C ALA A 334 -5.76 1.96 0.74
N PRO A 335 -5.20 3.17 0.69
CA PRO A 335 -4.69 3.75 -0.56
C PRO A 335 -3.45 2.99 -1.05
N VAL A 336 -3.41 2.70 -2.36
CA VAL A 336 -2.23 2.13 -3.02
C VAL A 336 -1.67 3.15 -4.00
N PRO A 337 -0.60 3.87 -3.65
CA PRO A 337 0.06 4.77 -4.57
C PRO A 337 0.52 4.02 -5.83
N THR A 338 0.34 4.62 -7.00
CA THR A 338 0.80 4.05 -8.27
C THR A 338 2.29 3.69 -8.25
N ALA A 339 3.12 4.47 -7.55
CA ALA A 339 4.53 4.17 -7.36
C ALA A 339 4.75 2.86 -6.57
N THR A 340 3.94 2.59 -5.55
CA THR A 340 4.02 1.35 -4.75
C THR A 340 3.61 0.14 -5.57
N LEU A 341 2.61 0.27 -6.45
CA LEU A 341 2.19 -0.81 -7.37
C LEU A 341 3.33 -1.28 -8.28
N PHE A 342 4.20 -0.37 -8.76
CA PHE A 342 5.37 -0.75 -9.56
C PHE A 342 6.53 -1.33 -8.74
N ALA A 343 6.42 -1.34 -7.40
CA ALA A 343 7.40 -1.96 -6.51
C ALA A 343 6.93 -3.34 -6.02
N PHE A 344 5.80 -3.86 -6.53
CA PHE A 344 5.32 -5.18 -6.16
C PHE A 344 6.34 -6.27 -6.57
N PRO A 345 6.65 -7.22 -5.69
CA PRO A 345 7.57 -8.31 -6.03
C PRO A 345 7.04 -9.18 -7.18
N LEU A 346 7.91 -9.54 -8.11
CA LEU A 346 7.58 -10.41 -9.26
C LEU A 346 7.13 -11.83 -8.82
N VAL A 347 7.49 -12.21 -7.58
CA VAL A 347 7.21 -13.52 -6.95
C VAL A 347 5.82 -13.62 -6.34
N LEU A 348 5.02 -12.55 -6.35
CA LEU A 348 3.65 -12.59 -5.88
C LEU A 348 2.82 -13.59 -6.69
N THR A 349 2.21 -14.54 -5.97
CA THR A 349 1.27 -15.52 -6.52
C THR A 349 -0.17 -15.19 -6.15
N ARG A 350 -0.39 -14.42 -5.08
CA ARG A 350 -1.70 -14.02 -4.60
C ARG A 350 -1.74 -12.52 -4.33
N LEU A 351 -2.69 -11.84 -4.97
CA LEU A 351 -2.88 -10.41 -4.80
C LEU A 351 -4.36 -10.09 -4.59
N ALA A 352 -4.67 -9.41 -3.50
CA ALA A 352 -6.01 -8.87 -3.25
C ALA A 352 -5.92 -7.35 -3.09
N LEU A 353 -6.61 -6.63 -3.96
CA LEU A 353 -6.74 -5.17 -3.95
C LEU A 353 -8.21 -4.85 -3.74
N LEU A 354 -8.64 -4.74 -2.48
CA LEU A 354 -10.04 -4.80 -2.09
C LEU A 354 -10.52 -3.43 -1.63
N ALA A 355 -11.69 -3.01 -2.13
CA ALA A 355 -12.37 -1.80 -1.69
C ALA A 355 -11.49 -0.53 -1.64
N LEU A 356 -10.55 -0.40 -2.58
CA LEU A 356 -9.59 0.69 -2.60
C LEU A 356 -10.30 2.05 -2.73
N PRO A 357 -9.83 3.09 -2.01
CA PRO A 357 -10.47 4.40 -2.03
C PRO A 357 -10.28 5.15 -3.37
N SER A 358 -9.28 4.77 -4.16
CA SER A 358 -8.96 5.41 -5.43
C SER A 358 -8.69 4.40 -6.56
N PRO A 359 -8.95 4.78 -7.82
CA PRO A 359 -8.66 3.94 -8.97
C PRO A 359 -7.17 3.60 -9.06
N THR A 360 -6.87 2.31 -9.26
CA THR A 360 -5.51 1.78 -9.33
C THR A 360 -5.26 1.20 -10.72
N PRO A 361 -4.07 1.39 -11.36
CA PRO A 361 -3.80 0.96 -12.73
C PRO A 361 -3.60 -0.56 -12.88
N VAL A 362 -4.63 -1.34 -12.55
CA VAL A 362 -4.62 -2.82 -12.55
C VAL A 362 -4.31 -3.46 -13.90
N HIS A 363 -4.55 -2.74 -15.02
CA HIS A 363 -4.18 -3.16 -16.37
C HIS A 363 -2.67 -3.36 -16.56
N ARG A 364 -1.83 -2.84 -15.66
CA ARG A 364 -0.37 -3.01 -15.69
C ARG A 364 0.12 -4.22 -14.91
N LEU A 365 -0.70 -4.78 -14.03
CA LEU A 365 -0.34 -5.92 -13.19
C LEU A 365 0.18 -7.15 -13.93
N PRO A 366 -0.33 -7.58 -15.12
CA PRO A 366 0.23 -8.77 -15.77
C PRO A 366 1.71 -8.63 -16.15
N ARG A 367 2.22 -7.40 -16.31
CA ARG A 367 3.65 -7.15 -16.55
C ARG A 367 4.47 -7.08 -15.27
N ILE A 368 3.84 -6.73 -14.15
CA ILE A 368 4.50 -6.48 -12.86
C ILE A 368 4.52 -7.77 -12.04
N CYS A 369 3.42 -8.52 -11.99
CA CYS A 369 3.31 -9.75 -11.22
C CYS A 369 2.90 -10.89 -12.17
N PRO A 370 3.81 -11.37 -13.03
CA PRO A 370 3.48 -12.38 -14.04
C PRO A 370 3.15 -13.76 -13.45
N LEU A 371 3.48 -13.99 -12.17
CA LEU A 371 3.26 -15.26 -11.47
C LEU A 371 1.95 -15.34 -10.68
N LEU A 372 1.08 -14.33 -10.81
CA LEU A 372 -0.20 -14.31 -10.10
C LEU A 372 -1.13 -15.44 -10.54
N GLU A 373 -1.53 -16.24 -9.55
CA GLU A 373 -2.51 -17.32 -9.66
C GLU A 373 -3.89 -16.88 -9.13
N VAL A 374 -3.90 -16.04 -8.09
CA VAL A 374 -5.13 -15.53 -7.47
C VAL A 374 -5.10 -14.01 -7.49
N LEU A 375 -6.10 -13.41 -8.14
CA LEU A 375 -6.30 -11.97 -8.18
C LEU A 375 -7.70 -11.63 -7.66
N ASP A 376 -7.80 -10.96 -6.52
CA ASP A 376 -9.06 -10.46 -6.00
C ASP A 376 -9.15 -8.93 -6.14
N LEU A 377 -10.05 -8.45 -7.00
CA LEU A 377 -10.36 -7.04 -7.21
C LEU A 377 -11.78 -6.69 -6.72
N SER A 378 -12.33 -7.47 -5.79
CA SER A 378 -13.66 -7.28 -5.26
C SER A 378 -13.85 -5.91 -4.58
N TYR A 379 -15.10 -5.43 -4.60
CA TYR A 379 -15.60 -4.23 -3.94
C TYR A 379 -14.97 -2.91 -4.43
N ASN A 380 -14.41 -2.89 -5.65
CA ASN A 380 -13.88 -1.68 -6.28
C ASN A 380 -14.89 -1.10 -7.28
N PRO A 381 -15.69 -0.08 -6.91
CA PRO A 381 -16.73 0.47 -7.79
C PRO A 381 -16.14 1.08 -9.07
N TRP A 382 -14.96 1.70 -8.95
CA TRP A 382 -14.23 2.36 -10.03
C TRP A 382 -13.84 1.44 -11.19
N LEU A 383 -13.89 0.12 -11.02
CA LEU A 383 -13.63 -0.83 -12.12
C LEU A 383 -14.64 -0.71 -13.26
N ASN A 384 -15.86 -0.28 -12.95
CA ASN A 384 -16.97 -0.14 -13.91
C ASN A 384 -17.13 1.29 -14.42
N GLU A 385 -16.42 2.24 -13.81
CA GLU A 385 -16.49 3.64 -14.19
C GLU A 385 -15.59 3.90 -15.41
N PRO A 386 -16.06 4.67 -16.40
CA PRO A 386 -15.19 5.12 -17.46
C PRO A 386 -14.15 6.09 -16.89
N PRO A 387 -12.90 6.03 -17.36
CA PRO A 387 -11.84 6.89 -16.84
C PRO A 387 -12.19 8.36 -17.09
N GLY A 388 -12.21 9.14 -16.02
CA GLY A 388 -12.54 10.57 -16.05
C GLY A 388 -13.99 10.91 -15.69
N GLY A 389 -14.82 9.93 -15.28
CA GLY A 389 -16.16 10.15 -14.71
C GLY A 389 -17.21 10.71 -15.70
N GLN A 390 -16.80 11.14 -16.89
CA GLN A 390 -17.69 11.59 -17.94
C GLN A 390 -18.11 10.40 -18.79
N GLY A 391 -19.30 9.88 -18.49
CA GLY A 391 -19.95 8.74 -19.16
C GLY A 391 -20.29 9.00 -20.62
N THR A 392 -19.27 9.15 -21.47
CA THR A 392 -19.46 8.96 -22.90
C THR A 392 -19.81 7.49 -23.13
N VAL A 393 -20.90 7.24 -23.86
CA VAL A 393 -21.49 5.91 -24.09
C VAL A 393 -20.50 4.90 -24.73
N ALA A 394 -19.34 5.37 -25.21
CA ALA A 394 -18.31 4.57 -25.86
C ALA A 394 -17.03 4.38 -25.03
N ALA A 395 -16.92 4.92 -23.82
CA ALA A 395 -15.69 4.78 -23.03
C ALA A 395 -15.56 3.37 -22.44
N GLU A 396 -14.52 2.64 -22.85
CA GLU A 396 -14.17 1.34 -22.28
C GLU A 396 -13.90 1.45 -20.78
N THR A 397 -14.46 0.52 -20.00
CA THR A 397 -14.22 0.43 -18.56
C THR A 397 -12.79 -0.02 -18.28
N ILE A 398 -12.27 0.24 -17.06
CA ILE A 398 -10.91 -0.16 -16.69
C ILE A 398 -10.70 -1.68 -16.83
N VAL A 399 -11.72 -2.47 -16.49
CA VAL A 399 -11.72 -3.94 -16.62
C VAL A 399 -11.59 -4.38 -18.08
N GLN A 400 -12.22 -3.65 -19.01
CA GLN A 400 -12.16 -3.96 -20.44
C GLN A 400 -10.77 -3.69 -21.03
N ARG A 401 -9.99 -2.80 -20.42
CA ARG A 401 -8.61 -2.47 -20.85
C ARG A 401 -7.58 -3.50 -20.41
N ILE A 402 -7.94 -4.44 -19.54
CA ILE A 402 -7.02 -5.46 -19.06
C ILE A 402 -6.78 -6.48 -20.19
N GLU A 403 -5.50 -6.73 -20.48
CA GLU A 403 -5.02 -7.73 -21.43
C GLU A 403 -5.06 -9.12 -20.76
N TRP A 404 -6.26 -9.72 -20.67
CA TRP A 404 -6.50 -11.00 -19.99
C TRP A 404 -5.72 -12.20 -20.57
N ASP A 405 -5.31 -12.10 -21.81
CA ASP A 405 -4.45 -13.05 -22.52
C ASP A 405 -3.03 -13.13 -21.92
N LYS A 406 -2.56 -12.07 -21.26
CA LYS A 406 -1.21 -12.03 -20.65
C LYS A 406 -1.13 -12.67 -19.27
N TRP A 407 -2.26 -13.08 -18.70
CA TRP A 407 -2.34 -13.64 -17.36
C TRP A 407 -2.19 -15.17 -17.38
N ALA A 408 -1.05 -15.67 -17.87
CA ALA A 408 -0.86 -17.10 -18.17
C ALA A 408 -1.12 -18.05 -16.97
N ARG A 409 -0.85 -17.60 -15.74
CA ARG A 409 -0.99 -18.41 -14.52
C ARG A 409 -2.24 -18.13 -13.70
N LEU A 410 -3.05 -17.14 -14.09
CA LEU A 410 -4.24 -16.77 -13.34
C LEU A 410 -5.24 -17.93 -13.35
N ARG A 411 -5.66 -18.36 -12.16
CA ARG A 411 -6.62 -19.45 -11.90
C ARG A 411 -7.90 -18.93 -11.29
N VAL A 412 -7.81 -17.94 -10.41
CA VAL A 412 -8.97 -17.40 -9.68
C VAL A 412 -9.00 -15.88 -9.81
N LEU A 413 -10.15 -15.35 -10.20
CA LEU A 413 -10.41 -13.93 -10.36
C LEU A 413 -11.63 -13.49 -9.53
N GLY A 414 -11.38 -12.73 -8.45
CA GLY A 414 -12.41 -12.14 -7.61
C GLY A 414 -12.89 -10.80 -8.14
N LEU A 415 -14.21 -10.67 -8.35
CA LEU A 415 -14.90 -9.46 -8.81
C LEU A 415 -16.19 -9.21 -8.03
N ARG A 416 -16.25 -9.64 -6.76
CA ARG A 416 -17.45 -9.52 -5.91
C ARG A 416 -17.82 -8.06 -5.70
N GLY A 417 -19.11 -7.74 -5.81
CA GLY A 417 -19.58 -6.35 -5.65
C GLY A 417 -19.12 -5.40 -6.77
N CYS A 418 -18.45 -5.91 -7.80
CA CYS A 418 -18.14 -5.17 -9.01
C CYS A 418 -19.24 -5.46 -10.05
N ARG A 419 -19.83 -4.43 -10.65
CA ARG A 419 -20.86 -4.57 -11.70
C ARG A 419 -20.25 -4.94 -13.06
N VAL A 420 -19.56 -6.07 -13.10
CA VAL A 420 -18.78 -6.47 -14.27
C VAL A 420 -19.69 -7.07 -15.34
N PRO A 421 -19.64 -6.58 -16.59
CA PRO A 421 -20.45 -7.12 -17.66
C PRO A 421 -19.98 -8.52 -18.08
N GLN A 422 -20.92 -9.37 -18.49
CA GLN A 422 -20.70 -10.79 -18.77
C GLN A 422 -19.70 -11.05 -19.92
N ASN A 423 -19.50 -10.06 -20.80
CA ASN A 423 -18.48 -10.11 -21.85
C ASN A 423 -17.05 -10.16 -21.29
N VAL A 424 -16.80 -9.64 -20.09
CA VAL A 424 -15.50 -9.74 -19.44
C VAL A 424 -15.19 -11.18 -19.09
N ILE A 425 -16.17 -11.94 -18.57
CA ILE A 425 -16.00 -13.36 -18.22
C ILE A 425 -15.59 -14.15 -19.47
N ALA A 426 -16.32 -13.96 -20.58
CA ALA A 426 -15.98 -14.59 -21.85
C ALA A 426 -14.59 -14.17 -22.37
N ARG A 427 -14.14 -12.93 -22.11
CA ARG A 427 -12.80 -12.46 -22.49
C ARG A 427 -11.69 -13.03 -21.62
N VAL A 428 -11.93 -13.21 -20.31
CA VAL A 428 -10.95 -13.77 -19.37
C VAL A 428 -10.55 -15.19 -19.80
N ASN A 429 -11.53 -15.99 -20.19
CA ASN A 429 -11.34 -17.40 -20.58
C ASN A 429 -11.08 -17.62 -22.08
N LYS A 430 -11.04 -16.55 -22.88
CA LYS A 430 -10.83 -16.68 -24.32
C LYS A 430 -9.43 -17.23 -24.63
N GLY A 431 -9.37 -18.43 -25.20
CA GLY A 431 -8.13 -19.05 -25.67
C GLY A 431 -7.28 -19.71 -24.58
N ARG A 432 -7.83 -19.89 -23.36
CA ARG A 432 -7.16 -20.63 -22.30
C ARG A 432 -7.47 -22.13 -22.40
N TRP A 433 -6.54 -22.93 -21.90
CA TRP A 433 -6.71 -24.38 -21.76
C TRP A 433 -7.42 -24.74 -20.46
N GLU A 434 -7.13 -24.01 -19.40
CA GLU A 434 -7.79 -24.08 -18.10
C GLU A 434 -8.59 -22.80 -17.91
N ASP A 435 -9.89 -22.94 -17.65
CA ASP A 435 -10.76 -21.80 -17.37
C ASP A 435 -10.38 -21.17 -16.02
N VAL A 436 -10.36 -19.84 -15.99
CA VAL A 436 -10.25 -19.06 -14.76
C VAL A 436 -11.59 -19.09 -14.05
N GLU A 437 -11.57 -19.44 -12.77
CA GLU A 437 -12.72 -19.33 -11.88
C GLU A 437 -12.99 -17.83 -11.60
N VAL A 438 -14.11 -17.31 -12.13
CA VAL A 438 -14.49 -15.91 -11.94
C VAL A 438 -15.58 -15.79 -10.89
N VAL A 439 -15.25 -15.20 -9.74
CA VAL A 439 -16.15 -15.02 -8.59
C VAL A 439 -16.74 -13.60 -8.61
N VAL A 440 -17.91 -13.41 -9.25
CA VAL A 440 -18.53 -12.07 -9.48
C VAL A 440 -19.52 -11.65 -8.41
N GLU A 441 -20.23 -12.61 -7.85
CA GLU A 441 -21.17 -12.40 -6.77
C GLU A 441 -21.01 -13.63 -5.89
N GLU A 442 -20.95 -13.45 -4.57
CA GLU A 442 -21.39 -14.56 -3.73
C GLU A 442 -22.80 -14.82 -4.21
N HIS A 443 -22.98 -15.96 -4.86
CA HIS A 443 -24.30 -16.50 -5.03
C HIS A 443 -24.82 -16.52 -3.61
N ARG A 444 -25.67 -15.54 -3.26
CA ARG A 444 -26.64 -15.75 -2.21
C ARG A 444 -27.25 -17.07 -2.66
N THR A 445 -26.91 -18.14 -1.96
CA THR A 445 -27.44 -19.48 -2.16
C THR A 445 -28.98 -19.46 -2.18
N PHE A 446 -29.59 -18.34 -1.75
CA PHE A 446 -30.98 -17.96 -1.95
C PHE A 446 -31.27 -17.14 -3.22
N ARG A 447 -30.77 -17.58 -4.38
CA ARG A 447 -31.39 -17.25 -5.68
C ARG A 447 -31.86 -18.50 -6.42
N THR A 448 -32.26 -19.55 -5.70
CA THR A 448 -33.61 -20.04 -6.00
C THR A 448 -34.50 -18.82 -5.84
N SER A 449 -34.89 -18.21 -6.95
CA SER A 449 -35.88 -17.14 -6.88
C SER A 449 -37.04 -17.66 -6.05
N MET A 450 -37.79 -16.78 -5.37
CA MET A 450 -38.99 -17.25 -4.69
C MET A 450 -39.87 -18.10 -5.63
N GLY A 451 -39.80 -17.84 -6.95
CA GLY A 451 -40.39 -18.66 -8.00
C GLY A 451 -39.79 -20.06 -8.18
N ASP A 452 -38.48 -20.27 -8.01
CA ASP A 452 -37.86 -21.60 -8.04
C ASP A 452 -38.17 -22.40 -6.78
N VAL A 453 -38.18 -21.74 -5.61
CA VAL A 453 -38.66 -22.36 -4.35
C VAL A 453 -40.14 -22.69 -4.46
N GLU A 454 -40.95 -21.79 -5.03
CA GLU A 454 -42.38 -22.00 -5.24
C GLU A 454 -42.65 -23.08 -6.31
N ALA A 455 -41.81 -23.20 -7.33
CA ALA A 455 -41.86 -24.28 -8.32
C ALA A 455 -41.47 -25.63 -7.70
N MET A 456 -40.45 -25.66 -6.85
CA MET A 456 -40.05 -26.86 -6.10
C MET A 456 -41.16 -27.28 -5.10
N MET A 457 -41.78 -26.31 -4.41
CA MET A 457 -42.92 -26.53 -3.51
C MET A 457 -44.20 -26.94 -4.26
N LYS A 458 -44.43 -26.43 -5.48
CA LYS A 458 -45.55 -26.86 -6.34
C LYS A 458 -45.34 -28.27 -6.86
N GLY A 459 -44.11 -28.67 -7.18
CA GLY A 459 -43.77 -30.04 -7.58
C GLY A 459 -43.92 -31.08 -6.47
N LEU A 460 -43.90 -30.65 -5.20
CA LEU A 460 -44.07 -31.52 -4.03
C LEU A 460 -45.53 -31.69 -3.58
N ARG A 461 -46.49 -31.01 -4.20
CA ARG A 461 -47.90 -31.32 -3.99
C ARG A 461 -48.23 -32.62 -4.72
N LEU A 462 -48.15 -33.73 -3.98
CA LEU A 462 -48.71 -35.01 -4.39
C LEU A 462 -50.15 -34.79 -4.84
N THR A 463 -50.43 -35.14 -6.10
CA THR A 463 -51.79 -35.29 -6.59
C THR A 463 -52.43 -36.45 -5.83
N ASP A 464 -53.50 -36.15 -5.10
CA ASP A 464 -54.36 -37.14 -4.42
C ASP A 464 -54.96 -38.16 -5.39
#